data_AF-A0A3S1DXC9-F1
#
_entry.id   AF-A0A3S1DXC9-F1
#
_cell.length_a   1.000
_cell.length_b   1.000
_cell.length_c   1.000
_cell.angle_alpha   90.00
_cell.angle_beta   90.00
_cell.angle_gamma   90.00
#
_symmetry.space_group_name_H-M   'P 1'
#
loop_
_entity.id
_entity.type
_entity.pdbx_description
1 polymer ?
#
loop_
_entity_poly.entity_id
_entity_poly.type
_entity_poly.pdbx_seq_one_letter_code
_entity_poly.pdbx_strand_id
1 'polypeptide(L)' 'MTVLSVSHLSKCYANYASSLERFAGWFGAPVKPMEEFWPVRGVSFSVMAGEAVGLIGQNGAGKSTLLK' A
#
# COMPACT_ATOMS: atom_id res chain seq x y z
N MET A 1 7.45 0.70 26.10
CA MET A 1 8.34 0.20 25.03
C MET A 1 7.51 0.04 23.78
N THR A 2 7.87 0.72 22.69
CA THR A 2 7.16 0.61 21.39
C THR A 2 7.55 -0.71 20.73
N VAL A 3 6.57 -1.49 20.29
CA VAL A 3 6.78 -2.78 19.61
C VAL A 3 6.63 -2.69 18.09
N LEU A 4 5.88 -1.70 17.61
CA LEU A 4 5.70 -1.41 16.20
C LEU A 4 5.71 0.10 15.98
N SER A 5 6.47 0.58 15.00
CA SER A 5 6.43 1.97 14.56
C SER A 5 6.41 1.99 13.04
N VAL A 6 5.39 2.64 12.50
CA VAL A 6 5.14 2.80 11.06
C VAL A 6 5.15 4.28 10.77
N SER A 7 5.88 4.70 9.74
CA SER A 7 5.93 6.09 9.32
C SER A 7 5.77 6.21 7.81
N HIS A 8 4.88 7.11 7.39
CA HIS A 8 4.60 7.48 6.00
C HIS A 8 4.34 6.28 5.07
N LEU A 9 3.79 5.20 5.60
CA LEU A 9 3.57 3.98 4.84
C LEU A 9 2.56 4.26 3.72
N SER A 10 2.94 3.88 2.50
CA SER A 10 2.12 4.03 1.32
C SER A 10 2.21 2.78 0.46
N LYS A 11 1.09 2.38 -0.13
CA LYS A 11 1.03 1.26 -1.06
C LYS A 11 0.18 1.67 -2.27
N CYS A 12 0.77 1.53 -3.46
CA CYS A 12 0.09 1.65 -4.74
C CYS A 12 -0.02 0.27 -5.39
N TYR A 13 -1.16 0.04 -6.05
CA TYR A 13 -1.36 -1.01 -7.03
C TYR A 13 -1.59 -0.36 -8.39
N ALA A 14 -0.67 -0.61 -9.31
CA ALA A 14 -0.75 -0.12 -10.68
C ALA A 14 -1.27 -1.22 -11.60
N ASN A 15 -2.33 -0.93 -12.33
CA ASN A 15 -2.92 -1.81 -13.33
C ASN A 15 -2.41 -1.44 -14.73
N TYR A 16 -1.94 -2.42 -15.49
CA TYR A 16 -1.39 -2.23 -16.84
C TYR A 16 -2.27 -2.96 -17.84
N ALA A 17 -2.36 -2.47 -19.08
CA ALA A 17 -3.24 -3.08 -20.09
C ALA A 17 -2.75 -4.49 -20.46
N SER A 18 -1.44 -4.71 -20.39
CA SER A 18 -0.83 -6.01 -20.64
C SER A 18 0.35 -6.30 -19.72
N SER A 19 0.63 -7.59 -19.53
CA SER A 19 1.86 -8.02 -18.86
C SER A 19 3.10 -7.52 -19.59
N LEU A 20 3.08 -7.50 -20.92
CA LEU A 20 4.20 -7.06 -21.74
C LEU A 20 4.53 -5.58 -21.50
N GLU A 21 3.52 -4.72 -21.40
CA GLU A 21 3.67 -3.31 -21.00
C GLU A 21 4.36 -3.17 -19.64
N ARG A 22 3.92 -3.95 -18.66
CA ARG A 22 4.54 -3.96 -17.33
C ARG A 22 6.01 -4.35 -17.39
N PHE A 23 6.35 -5.37 -18.20
CA PHE A 23 7.73 -5.79 -18.41
C PHE A 23 8.55 -4.73 -19.14
N ALA A 24 8.01 -4.11 -20.18
CA ALA A 24 8.69 -3.04 -20.92
C ALA A 24 9.04 -1.84 -20.01
N GLY A 25 8.16 -1.50 -19.07
CA GLY A 25 8.43 -0.48 -18.06
C GLY A 25 9.64 -0.78 -17.17
N TRP A 26 9.96 -2.05 -16.90
CA TRP A 26 11.18 -2.43 -16.17
C TRP A 26 12.46 -2.16 -16.96
N PHE A 27 12.37 -2.12 -18.28
CA PHE A 27 13.49 -1.81 -19.17
C PHE A 27 13.57 -0.32 -19.54
N GLY A 28 12.82 0.54 -18.84
CA GLY A 28 12.87 1.99 -19.03
C GLY A 28 12.03 2.52 -20.19
N ALA A 29 11.18 1.69 -20.81
CA ALA A 29 10.20 2.19 -21.76
C ALA A 29 9.16 3.09 -21.05
N PRO A 30 8.73 4.20 -21.67
CA PRO A 30 7.74 5.11 -21.08
C PRO A 30 6.35 4.48 -21.13
N VAL A 31 6.08 3.55 -20.22
CA VAL A 31 4.79 2.86 -20.08
C VAL A 31 4.06 3.45 -18.90
N LYS A 32 2.84 3.97 -19.13
CA LYS A 32 1.98 4.49 -18.07
C LYS A 32 0.95 3.43 -17.67
N PRO A 33 0.74 3.16 -16.37
CA PRO A 33 -0.34 2.31 -15.94
C PRO A 33 -1.69 2.90 -16.36
N MET A 34 -2.64 2.02 -16.69
CA MET A 34 -4.01 2.41 -17.02
C MET A 34 -4.70 3.04 -15.80
N GLU A 35 -4.45 2.49 -14.63
CA GLU A 35 -5.04 2.93 -13.38
C GLU A 35 -4.06 2.73 -12.22
N GLU A 36 -4.09 3.67 -11.27
CA GLU A 36 -3.39 3.54 -10.00
C GLU A 36 -4.39 3.57 -8.85
N PHE A 37 -4.33 2.55 -8.01
CA PHE A 37 -5.12 2.47 -6.79
C PHE A 37 -4.21 2.56 -5.56
N TRP A 38 -4.51 3.50 -4.67
CA TRP A 38 -3.71 3.80 -3.48
C TRP A 38 -4.50 3.49 -2.19
N PRO A 39 -4.60 2.21 -1.78
CA PRO A 39 -5.35 1.81 -0.59
C PRO A 39 -4.73 2.28 0.73
N VAL A 40 -3.41 2.56 0.75
CA VAL A 40 -2.70 3.08 1.91
C VAL A 40 -1.82 4.24 1.41
N ARG A 41 -1.92 5.41 2.03
CA ARG A 41 -1.18 6.60 1.61
C ARG A 41 -0.77 7.44 2.82
N GLY A 42 0.53 7.46 3.11
CA GLY A 42 1.13 8.29 4.16
C GLY A 42 0.71 7.93 5.59
N VAL A 43 0.39 6.67 5.86
CA VAL A 43 -0.08 6.25 7.19
C VAL A 43 1.10 6.14 8.17
N SER A 44 0.94 6.76 9.34
CA SER A 44 1.92 6.76 10.42
C SER A 44 1.24 6.41 11.74
N PHE A 45 1.75 5.41 12.47
CA PHE A 45 1.25 5.02 13.78
C PHE A 45 2.32 4.24 14.56
N SER A 46 2.12 4.09 15.86
CA SER A 46 2.96 3.24 16.72
C SER A 46 2.09 2.42 17.65
N VAL A 47 2.57 1.23 18.01
CA VAL A 47 1.91 0.34 18.97
C VAL A 47 2.87 0.05 20.11
N MET A 48 2.40 0.22 21.35
CA MET A 48 3.15 -0.06 22.56
C MET A 48 2.96 -1.51 23.02
N ALA A 49 3.91 -2.02 23.81
CA ALA A 49 3.78 -3.33 24.43
C ALA A 49 2.53 -3.39 25.33
N GLY A 50 1.67 -4.39 25.10
CA GLY A 50 0.40 -4.56 25.81
C GLY A 50 -0.78 -3.76 25.26
N GLU A 51 -0.58 -2.95 24.22
CA GLU A 51 -1.63 -2.17 23.56
C GLU A 51 -2.42 -3.04 22.56
N ALA A 52 -3.74 -2.94 22.57
CA ALA A 52 -4.63 -3.54 21.59
C ALA A 52 -5.18 -2.47 20.65
N VAL A 53 -4.96 -2.62 19.34
CA VAL A 53 -5.38 -1.66 18.32
C VAL A 53 -6.41 -2.29 17.39
N GLY A 54 -7.56 -1.64 17.24
CA GLY A 54 -8.60 -2.03 16.29
C GLY A 54 -8.46 -1.30 14.96
N LEU A 55 -8.41 -2.06 13.85
CA LEU A 55 -8.41 -1.51 12.50
C LEU A 55 -9.81 -1.62 11.88
N ILE A 56 -10.52 -0.49 11.77
CA ILE A 56 -11.90 -0.42 11.29
C ILE A 56 -12.03 0.40 10.00
N GLY A 57 -13.11 0.17 9.25
CA GLY A 57 -13.40 0.88 8.00
C GLY A 57 -14.17 0.01 7.00
N GLN A 58 -14.72 0.61 5.96
CA GLN A 58 -15.49 -0.08 4.92
C GLN A 58 -14.65 -1.11 4.13
N ASN A 59 -15.32 -2.01 3.40
CA ASN A 59 -14.64 -2.92 2.47
C ASN A 59 -13.93 -2.10 1.39
N GLY A 60 -12.68 -2.48 1.06
CA GLY A 60 -11.84 -1.73 0.13
C GLY A 60 -11.00 -0.60 0.74
N ALA A 61 -11.20 -0.24 2.02
CA ALA A 61 -10.47 0.85 2.69
C ALA A 61 -8.98 0.58 2.99
N GLY A 62 -8.39 -0.48 2.43
CA GLY A 62 -6.96 -0.79 2.60
C GLY A 62 -6.58 -1.53 3.89
N LYS A 63 -7.54 -1.99 4.70
CA LYS A 63 -7.26 -2.67 5.99
C LYS A 63 -6.35 -3.90 5.85
N SER A 64 -6.72 -4.84 4.98
CA SER A 64 -5.89 -6.03 4.71
C SER A 64 -4.58 -5.69 4.01
N THR A 65 -4.49 -4.54 3.33
CA THR A 65 -3.24 -4.03 2.75
C THR A 65 -2.32 -3.47 3.83
N LEU A 66 -2.87 -2.82 4.87
CA LEU A 66 -2.12 -2.29 6.01
C LEU A 66 -1.56 -3.40 6.92
N LEU A 67 -2.18 -4.58 6.92
CA LEU A 67 -1.78 -5.75 7.71
C LEU A 67 -0.86 -6.74 6.97
N LYS A 68 -0.61 -6.53 5.67
CA LYS A 68 0.29 -7.35 4.84
C LYS A 68 1.71 -6.80 4.90
#